data_AF-A0A5J4PRF9-F1
#
_entry.id   AF-A0A5J4PRF9-F1
#
_cell.length_a   1.000
_cell.length_b   1.000
_cell.length_c   1.000
_cell.angle_alpha   90.00
_cell.angle_beta   90.00
_cell.angle_gamma   90.00
#
_symmetry.space_group_name_H-M   'P 1'
#
loop_
_entity.id
_entity.type
_entity.pdbx_description
1 polymer ?
#
loop_
_entity_poly.entity_id
_entity_poly.type
_entity_poly.pdbx_seq_one_letter_code
_entity_poly.pdbx_strand_id
1 'polypeptide(L)'
;MDLKQLIEKLGRDERKELLRLLQVKLHVPKFVHIPLATHKDEAMHCPHCSSQDIYGHGTYKGRRRYRCKSCQKSFNDFTGTAVSRIRKTEKFEEYLNLMVESLTIRKASACLGVNMKTVFDWRHKILSSLSALNGKSFSGIVEYDDRQVDMSE
;
A
#
# COMPACT_ATOMS: atom_id res chain seq x y z
N MET A 1 0.24 -23.31 23.61
CA MET A 1 1.09 -22.33 24.33
C MET A 1 0.44 -20.97 24.17
N ASP A 2 0.09 -20.33 25.28
CA ASP A 2 -0.55 -19.01 25.27
C ASP A 2 0.49 -17.91 25.00
N LEU A 3 0.29 -17.15 23.93
CA LEU A 3 1.19 -16.08 23.50
C LEU A 3 1.33 -15.00 24.59
N LYS A 4 0.30 -14.78 25.42
CA LYS A 4 0.36 -13.84 26.54
C LYS A 4 1.40 -14.26 27.57
N GLN A 5 1.43 -15.54 27.92
CA GLN A 5 2.36 -16.09 28.91
C GLN A 5 3.82 -16.03 28.43
N LEU A 6 4.06 -16.07 27.12
CA LEU A 6 5.39 -15.86 26.54
C LEU A 6 5.84 -14.39 26.65
N ILE A 7 4.93 -13.44 26.38
CA ILE A 7 5.24 -12.00 26.42
C ILE A 7 5.48 -11.52 27.85
N GLU A 8 4.75 -12.08 28.82
CA GLU A 8 4.94 -11.78 30.24
C GLU A 8 6.30 -12.23 30.79
N LYS A 9 6.91 -13.25 30.18
CA LYS A 9 8.23 -13.76 30.57
C LYS A 9 9.41 -12.97 30.00
N LEU A 10 9.18 -12.11 29.01
CA LEU A 10 10.25 -11.32 28.38
C LEU A 10 10.68 -10.14 29.26
N GLY A 11 11.99 -9.90 29.34
CA GLY A 11 12.57 -8.72 29.97
C GLY A 11 12.25 -7.42 29.23
N ARG A 12 12.52 -6.26 29.84
CA ARG A 12 12.24 -4.95 29.22
C ARG A 12 12.96 -4.76 27.89
N ASP A 13 14.22 -5.17 27.80
CA ASP A 13 15.03 -5.00 26.60
C ASP A 13 14.65 -6.01 25.50
N GLU A 14 14.31 -7.24 25.89
CA GLU A 14 13.79 -8.26 24.96
C GLU A 14 12.42 -7.88 24.40
N ARG A 15 11.56 -7.25 25.21
CA ARG A 15 10.28 -6.69 24.73
C ARG A 15 10.50 -5.57 23.74
N LYS A 16 11.48 -4.68 23.97
CA LYS A 16 11.84 -3.61 23.02
C LYS A 16 12.37 -4.17 21.70
N GLU A 17 13.25 -5.17 21.77
CA GLU A 17 13.80 -5.81 20.57
C GLU A 17 12.72 -6.61 19.82
N LEU A 18 11.83 -7.31 20.53
CA LEU A 18 10.66 -7.96 19.93
C LEU A 18 9.76 -6.94 19.22
N LEU A 19 9.47 -5.80 19.85
CA LEU A 19 8.70 -4.72 19.25
C LEU A 19 9.36 -4.18 17.98
N ARG A 20 10.69 -3.98 18.01
CA ARG A 20 11.48 -3.56 16.86
C ARG A 20 11.43 -4.60 15.73
N LEU A 21 11.64 -5.87 16.04
CA LEU A 21 11.62 -6.97 15.07
C LEU A 21 10.22 -7.16 14.47
N LEU A 22 9.17 -7.02 15.27
CA LEU A 22 7.79 -7.06 14.80
C LEU A 22 7.47 -5.83 13.95
N GLN A 23 7.93 -4.63 14.29
CA GLN A 23 7.77 -3.44 13.44
C GLN A 23 8.53 -3.56 12.10
N VAL A 24 9.69 -4.21 12.11
CA VAL A 24 10.48 -4.48 10.89
C VAL A 24 9.82 -5.56 10.03
N LYS A 25 9.31 -6.63 10.64
CA LYS A 25 8.65 -7.75 9.93
C LYS A 25 7.22 -7.45 9.51
N LEU A 26 6.49 -6.65 10.28
CA LEU A 26 5.14 -6.16 9.98
C LEU A 26 5.24 -4.80 9.27
N HIS A 27 6.03 -4.69 8.19
CA HIS A 27 6.05 -3.51 7.33
C HIS A 27 4.68 -3.31 6.65
N VAL A 28 3.68 -2.95 7.45
CA VAL A 28 2.37 -2.50 7.03
C VAL A 28 2.48 -0.98 7.09
N PRO A 29 2.72 -0.31 5.96
CA PRO A 29 2.72 1.14 5.95
C PRO A 29 1.36 1.62 6.46
N LYS A 30 1.36 2.24 7.65
CA LYS A 30 0.21 3.01 8.14
C LYS A 30 -0.01 4.18 7.20
N PHE A 31 -0.90 4.02 6.22
CA PHE A 31 -1.13 5.03 5.18
C PHE A 31 -1.60 6.38 5.77
N VAL A 32 -2.14 6.34 6.99
CA VAL A 32 -2.62 7.50 7.75
C VAL A 32 -1.47 8.41 8.21
N HIS A 33 -0.25 7.87 8.36
CA HIS A 33 0.94 8.61 8.80
C HIS A 33 2.13 8.32 7.89
N ILE A 34 1.96 8.56 6.58
CA ILE A 34 3.13 8.80 5.74
C ILE A 34 3.33 10.32 5.75
N PRO A 35 4.12 10.91 6.68
CA PRO A 35 4.61 12.25 6.49
C PRO A 35 5.57 12.20 5.32
N LEU A 36 5.04 12.40 4.11
CA LEU A 36 5.86 12.44 2.91
C LEU A 36 6.50 13.83 2.81
N ALA A 37 7.38 14.13 3.75
CA ALA A 37 8.41 15.14 3.59
C ALA A 37 9.50 14.60 2.64
N THR A 38 9.14 14.07 1.47
CA THR A 38 10.12 13.54 0.49
C THR A 38 10.64 14.60 -0.45
N HIS A 39 10.08 15.81 -0.45
CA HIS A 39 10.56 16.90 -1.31
C HIS A 39 11.25 18.01 -0.52
N LYS A 40 12.02 17.68 0.52
CA LYS A 40 12.80 18.72 1.22
C LYS A 40 13.95 19.25 0.35
N ASP A 41 14.49 18.43 -0.55
CA ASP A 41 15.65 18.80 -1.38
C ASP A 41 15.51 18.48 -2.89
N GLU A 42 14.42 17.82 -3.32
CA GLU A 42 14.21 17.47 -4.72
C GLU A 42 13.09 18.32 -5.34
N ALA A 43 13.38 18.96 -6.48
CA ALA A 43 12.42 19.83 -7.16
C ALA A 43 11.13 19.06 -7.49
N MET A 44 9.99 19.55 -7.01
CA MET A 44 8.69 18.95 -7.30
C MET A 44 8.34 19.18 -8.78
N HIS A 45 7.98 18.12 -9.48
CA HIS A 45 7.54 18.18 -10.87
C HIS A 45 6.06 17.78 -10.97
N CYS A 46 5.33 18.39 -11.91
CA CYS A 46 3.93 18.05 -12.13
C CYS A 46 3.82 16.62 -12.69
N PRO A 47 3.04 15.71 -12.07
CA PRO A 47 2.90 14.33 -12.54
C PRO A 47 2.14 14.18 -13.87
N HIS A 48 1.63 15.29 -14.43
CA HIS A 48 0.86 15.29 -15.68
C HIS A 48 1.62 15.84 -16.89
N CYS A 49 2.62 16.70 -16.66
CA CYS A 49 3.33 17.42 -17.73
C CYS A 49 4.80 17.70 -17.40
N SER A 50 5.30 17.22 -16.25
CA SER A 50 6.67 17.40 -15.77
C SER A 50 7.13 18.83 -15.53
N SER A 51 6.27 19.85 -15.69
CA SER A 51 6.59 21.24 -15.37
C SER A 51 6.87 21.44 -13.88
N GLN A 52 7.83 22.31 -13.56
CA GLN A 52 8.16 22.76 -12.20
C GLN A 52 7.31 23.96 -11.74
N ASP A 53 6.51 24.57 -12.63
CA ASP A 53 5.67 25.72 -12.28
C ASP A 53 4.42 25.25 -11.51
N ILE A 54 4.60 25.08 -10.20
CA ILE A 54 3.65 24.47 -9.27
C ILE A 54 3.45 25.41 -8.10
N TYR A 55 2.20 25.56 -7.66
CA TYR A 55 1.87 26.33 -6.46
C TYR A 55 0.95 25.54 -5.53
N GLY A 56 0.98 25.93 -4.24
CA GLY A 56 0.10 25.35 -3.22
C GLY A 56 -1.37 25.68 -3.49
N HIS A 57 -2.23 24.68 -3.46
CA HIS A 57 -3.66 24.78 -3.77
C HIS A 57 -4.53 24.32 -2.58
N GLY A 58 -4.14 24.77 -1.38
CA GLY A 58 -4.81 24.46 -0.12
C GLY A 58 -4.56 23.05 0.41
N THR A 59 -5.38 22.64 1.37
CA THR A 59 -5.34 21.32 2.00
C THR A 59 -6.73 20.66 1.95
N TYR A 60 -6.77 19.33 1.93
CA TYR A 60 -8.02 18.57 2.00
C TYR A 60 -7.79 17.30 2.82
N LYS A 61 -8.60 17.10 3.87
CA LYS A 61 -8.48 15.95 4.79
C LYS A 61 -7.04 15.71 5.28
N GLY A 62 -6.38 16.79 5.70
CA GLY A 62 -4.99 16.75 6.18
C GLY A 62 -3.91 16.61 5.10
N ARG A 63 -4.28 16.62 3.82
CA ARG A 63 -3.35 16.42 2.68
C ARG A 63 -3.13 17.73 1.95
N ARG A 64 -1.87 18.06 1.64
CA ARG A 64 -1.56 19.22 0.82
C ARG A 64 -1.97 18.97 -0.63
N ARG A 65 -2.47 20.02 -1.29
CA ARG A 65 -2.81 20.00 -2.71
C ARG A 65 -1.90 20.97 -3.43
N TYR A 66 -1.62 20.63 -4.67
CA TYR A 66 -0.80 21.41 -5.59
C TYR A 66 -1.57 21.61 -6.89
N ARG A 67 -1.23 22.68 -7.59
CA ARG A 67 -1.75 22.93 -8.94
C ARG A 67 -0.62 23.39 -9.84
N CYS A 68 -0.53 22.78 -11.01
CA CYS A 68 0.46 23.15 -12.02
C CYS A 68 -0.07 24.34 -12.83
N LYS A 69 0.72 25.38 -13.03
CA LYS A 69 0.34 26.53 -13.85
C LYS A 69 0.41 26.21 -15.35
N SER A 70 1.32 25.33 -15.77
CA SER A 70 1.47 24.97 -17.19
C SER A 70 0.29 24.16 -17.73
N CYS A 71 -0.14 23.10 -17.02
CA CYS A 71 -1.25 22.24 -17.48
C CYS A 71 -2.56 22.42 -16.71
N GLN A 72 -2.60 23.31 -15.71
CA GLN A 72 -3.78 23.65 -14.91
C GLN A 72 -4.39 22.51 -14.08
N LYS A 73 -3.81 21.30 -14.10
CA LYS A 73 -4.25 20.13 -13.33
C LYS A 73 -3.80 20.22 -11.88
N SER A 74 -4.67 19.74 -10.98
CA SER A 74 -4.38 19.62 -9.54
C SER A 74 -3.87 18.22 -9.20
N PHE A 75 -2.96 18.14 -8.24
CA PHE A 75 -2.43 16.89 -7.71
C PHE A 75 -2.12 17.03 -6.20
N ASN A 76 -1.66 15.97 -5.58
CA ASN A 76 -1.24 15.90 -4.17
C ASN A 76 -0.11 14.88 -4.04
N ASP A 77 0.41 14.73 -2.82
CA ASP A 77 1.52 13.82 -2.51
C ASP A 77 1.22 12.34 -2.82
N PHE A 78 -0.06 11.97 -2.93
CA PHE A 78 -0.50 10.62 -3.29
C PHE A 78 -0.83 10.47 -4.77
N THR A 79 -0.61 11.48 -5.60
CA THR A 79 -0.89 11.37 -7.02
C THR A 79 0.13 10.43 -7.67
N GLY A 80 -0.35 9.44 -8.42
CA GLY A 80 0.52 8.40 -8.99
C GLY A 80 0.85 7.24 -8.05
N THR A 81 0.46 7.28 -6.78
CA THR A 81 0.74 6.18 -5.83
C THR A 81 -0.40 5.17 -5.73
N ALA A 82 -0.09 3.99 -5.18
CA ALA A 82 -1.05 2.92 -4.91
C ALA A 82 -2.22 3.36 -3.99
N VAL A 83 -2.10 4.47 -3.25
CA VAL A 83 -3.17 5.03 -2.41
C VAL A 83 -3.90 6.24 -2.99
N SER A 84 -3.52 6.69 -4.19
CA SER A 84 -4.24 7.75 -4.90
C SER A 84 -5.75 7.48 -4.98
N ARG A 85 -6.60 8.45 -4.67
CA ARG A 85 -8.07 8.32 -4.78
C ARG A 85 -8.71 7.20 -3.92
N ILE A 86 -7.98 6.58 -2.99
CA ILE A 86 -8.56 5.66 -2.02
C ILE A 86 -9.29 6.46 -0.94
N ARG A 87 -10.60 6.21 -0.80
CA ARG A 87 -11.47 6.93 0.14
C ARG A 87 -11.43 6.35 1.55
N LYS A 88 -11.40 5.02 1.68
CA LYS A 88 -11.38 4.28 2.95
C LYS A 88 -9.96 3.78 3.21
N THR A 89 -9.04 4.69 3.51
CA THR A 89 -7.61 4.36 3.64
C THR A 89 -7.31 3.38 4.77
N GLU A 90 -8.03 3.48 5.90
CA GLU A 90 -7.90 2.55 7.03
C GLU A 90 -8.24 1.11 6.60
N LYS A 91 -9.39 0.92 5.94
CA LYS A 91 -9.79 -0.39 5.41
C LYS A 91 -8.90 -0.89 4.27
N PHE A 92 -8.32 0.01 3.48
CA PHE A 92 -7.35 -0.36 2.45
C PHE A 92 -6.05 -0.88 3.05
N GLU A 93 -5.62 -0.30 4.17
CA GLU A 93 -4.50 -0.78 4.96
C GLU A 93 -4.77 -2.15 5.56
N GLU A 94 -5.93 -2.33 6.20
CA GLU A 94 -6.36 -3.64 6.70
C GLU A 94 -6.41 -4.69 5.58
N TYR A 95 -6.86 -4.29 4.38
CA TYR A 95 -6.90 -5.18 3.22
C TYR A 95 -5.53 -5.70 2.79
N LEU A 96 -4.44 -4.95 3.01
CA LEU A 96 -3.08 -5.43 2.71
C LEU A 96 -2.77 -6.71 3.52
N ASN A 97 -3.13 -6.73 4.80
CA ASN A 97 -2.92 -7.89 5.66
C ASN A 97 -3.75 -9.09 5.18
N LEU A 98 -5.02 -8.87 4.82
CA LEU A 98 -5.88 -9.93 4.30
C LEU A 98 -5.38 -10.50 2.96
N MET A 99 -4.68 -9.69 2.15
CA MET A 99 -4.04 -10.17 0.92
C MET A 99 -2.84 -11.06 1.23
N VAL A 100 -2.01 -10.71 2.22
CA VAL A 100 -0.88 -11.53 2.67
C VAL A 100 -1.36 -12.88 3.20
N GLU A 101 -2.47 -12.89 3.94
CA GLU A 101 -3.16 -14.11 4.41
C GLU A 101 -3.86 -14.88 3.28
N SER A 102 -3.77 -14.41 2.03
CA SER A 102 -4.35 -15.06 0.84
C SER A 102 -5.87 -15.24 0.90
N LEU A 103 -6.59 -14.35 1.58
CA LEU A 103 -8.05 -14.40 1.61
C LEU A 103 -8.64 -14.11 0.23
N THR A 104 -9.74 -14.79 -0.09
CA THR A 104 -10.51 -14.51 -1.30
C THR A 104 -11.15 -13.13 -1.22
N ILE A 105 -11.43 -12.52 -2.37
CA ILE A 105 -12.08 -11.21 -2.46
C ILE A 105 -13.42 -11.20 -1.73
N ARG A 106 -14.19 -12.30 -1.81
CA ARG A 106 -15.47 -12.46 -1.10
C ARG A 106 -15.26 -12.45 0.43
N LYS A 107 -14.32 -13.23 0.95
CA LYS A 107 -14.01 -13.29 2.39
C LYS A 107 -13.51 -11.95 2.90
N ALA A 108 -12.57 -11.31 2.20
CA ALA A 108 -12.05 -10.00 2.57
C ALA A 108 -13.14 -8.90 2.54
N SER A 109 -14.05 -8.95 1.56
CA SER A 109 -15.21 -8.06 1.46
C SER A 109 -16.13 -8.19 2.68
N ALA A 110 -16.41 -9.42 3.12
CA ALA A 110 -17.20 -9.69 4.31
C ALA A 110 -16.48 -9.20 5.58
N CYS A 111 -15.19 -9.54 5.77
CA CYS A 111 -14.40 -9.12 6.93
C CYS A 111 -14.32 -7.60 7.08
N LEU A 112 -14.09 -6.88 5.98
CA LEU A 112 -13.93 -5.42 6.01
C LEU A 112 -15.27 -4.67 6.01
N GLY A 113 -16.40 -5.33 5.73
CA GLY A 113 -17.68 -4.65 5.51
C GLY A 113 -17.59 -3.63 4.36
N VAL A 114 -17.01 -4.05 3.23
CA VAL A 114 -16.83 -3.23 2.02
C VAL A 114 -17.34 -4.01 0.82
N ASN A 115 -17.94 -3.32 -0.15
CA ASN A 115 -18.43 -3.96 -1.37
C ASN A 115 -17.31 -4.74 -2.10
N MET A 116 -17.63 -5.94 -2.58
CA MET A 116 -16.71 -6.85 -3.27
C MET A 116 -15.95 -6.19 -4.43
N LYS A 117 -16.61 -5.33 -5.22
CA LYS A 117 -15.98 -4.58 -6.32
C LYS A 117 -14.89 -3.65 -5.82
N THR A 118 -15.08 -3.02 -4.67
CA THR A 118 -14.08 -2.12 -4.10
C THR A 118 -12.82 -2.90 -3.69
N VAL A 119 -12.99 -4.09 -3.09
CA VAL A 119 -11.87 -4.98 -2.72
C VAL A 119 -11.16 -5.49 -3.97
N PHE A 120 -11.90 -5.87 -5.01
CA PHE A 120 -11.35 -6.24 -6.32
C PHE A 120 -10.49 -5.11 -6.91
N ASP A 121 -10.99 -3.87 -6.90
CA ASP A 121 -10.25 -2.71 -7.42
C ASP A 121 -9.00 -2.41 -6.60
N TRP A 122 -9.08 -2.56 -5.28
CA TRP A 122 -7.92 -2.44 -4.39
C TRP A 122 -6.86 -3.48 -4.71
N ARG A 123 -7.25 -4.74 -4.94
CA ARG A 123 -6.33 -5.81 -5.34
C ARG A 123 -5.58 -5.48 -6.62
N HIS A 124 -6.31 -5.07 -7.65
CA HIS A 124 -5.71 -4.70 -8.93
C HIS A 124 -4.73 -3.55 -8.77
N LYS A 125 -5.11 -2.55 -7.98
CA LYS A 125 -4.25 -1.39 -7.75
C LYS A 125 -2.94 -1.74 -7.07
N ILE A 126 -3.00 -2.63 -6.07
CA ILE A 126 -1.80 -3.13 -5.37
C ILE A 126 -0.94 -3.94 -6.34
N LEU A 127 -1.51 -4.92 -7.05
CA LEU A 127 -0.77 -5.75 -8.00
C LEU A 127 -0.13 -4.94 -9.12
N SER A 128 -0.84 -3.93 -9.66
CA SER A 128 -0.28 -3.00 -10.65
C SER A 128 0.89 -2.19 -10.09
N SER A 129 0.85 -1.77 -8.83
CA SER A 129 1.97 -1.06 -8.19
C SER A 129 3.19 -1.95 -7.93
N LEU A 130 2.98 -3.26 -7.80
CA LEU A 130 4.05 -4.26 -7.64
C LEU A 130 4.60 -4.75 -8.98
N SER A 131 4.07 -4.30 -10.12
CA SER A 131 4.52 -4.75 -11.44
C SER A 131 6.01 -4.51 -11.68
N ALA A 132 6.60 -3.49 -11.06
CA ALA A 132 8.05 -3.23 -11.12
C ALA A 132 8.90 -4.26 -10.35
N LEU A 133 8.30 -5.02 -9.41
CA LEU A 133 8.94 -6.14 -8.73
C LEU A 133 8.88 -7.43 -9.54
N ASN A 134 8.08 -7.47 -10.61
CA ASN A 134 8.13 -8.60 -11.52
C ASN A 134 9.57 -8.67 -12.05
N GLY A 135 10.15 -9.86 -11.99
CA GLY A 135 11.49 -10.11 -12.49
C GLY A 135 11.60 -9.81 -13.99
N LYS A 136 12.78 -10.08 -14.54
CA LYS A 136 12.96 -10.02 -16.00
C LYS A 136 11.94 -10.94 -16.67
N SER A 137 11.46 -10.54 -17.85
CA SER A 137 10.64 -11.41 -18.68
C SER A 137 11.33 -12.76 -18.86
N PHE A 138 10.56 -13.83 -18.76
CA PHE A 138 11.09 -15.17 -19.00
C PHE A 138 11.64 -15.28 -20.44
N SER A 139 12.78 -15.96 -20.61
CA SER A 139 13.44 -16.16 -21.90
C SER A 139 14.05 -17.55 -22.00
N GLY A 140 14.02 -18.18 -23.18
CA GLY A 140 14.58 -19.51 -23.42
C GLY A 140 13.63 -20.64 -23.03
N ILE A 141 14.19 -21.77 -22.61
CA ILE A 141 13.42 -22.92 -22.09
C ILE A 141 13.08 -22.63 -20.63
N VAL A 142 11.78 -22.57 -20.32
CA VAL A 142 11.25 -22.31 -18.98
C VAL A 142 10.55 -23.57 -18.52
N GLU A 143 11.04 -24.15 -17.43
CA GLU A 143 10.33 -25.20 -16.72
C GLU A 143 9.32 -24.56 -15.76
N TYR A 144 8.08 -25.04 -15.80
CA TYR A 144 7.02 -24.63 -14.90
C TYR A 144 6.51 -25.91 -14.23
N ASP A 145 6.60 -25.97 -12.90
CA ASP A 145 6.10 -27.10 -12.12
C ASP A 145 4.56 -27.08 -12.12
N ASP A 146 3.95 -28.25 -12.39
CA ASP A 146 2.51 -28.36 -12.61
C ASP A 146 1.75 -28.20 -11.29
N ARG A 147 1.15 -27.02 -11.09
CA ARG A 147 0.20 -26.80 -10.00
C ARG A 147 -1.22 -27.10 -10.48
N GLN A 148 -1.79 -28.19 -10.00
CA GLN A 148 -3.22 -28.47 -10.16
C GLN A 148 -4.02 -27.66 -9.13
N VAL A 149 -5.07 -26.98 -9.60
CA VAL A 149 -5.99 -26.21 -8.77
C VAL A 149 -7.38 -26.77 -9.02
N ASP A 150 -8.08 -27.15 -7.95
CA ASP A 150 -9.47 -27.56 -8.05
C ASP A 150 -10.33 -26.34 -8.39
N MET A 151 -11.03 -26.41 -9.52
CA MET A 151 -11.90 -25.35 -10.03
C MET A 151 -13.38 -25.61 -9.68
N SER A 152 -13.65 -26.62 -8.85
CA SER A 152 -14.99 -27.00 -8.41
C SER A 152 -15.43 -26.10 -7.23
N GLU A 153 -15.85 -24.87 -7.52
CA GLU A 153 -16.64 -24.02 -6.60
C GLU A 153 -17.81 -23.33 -7.32
#